data_AF-A0A952J0P5-F1
#
_entry.id   AF-A0A952J0P5-F1
#
_cell.length_a   1.000
_cell.length_b   1.000
_cell.length_c   1.000
_cell.angle_alpha   90.00
_cell.angle_beta   90.00
_cell.angle_gamma   90.00
#
_symmetry.space_group_name_H-M   'P 1'
#
loop_
_entity.id
_entity.type
_entity.pdbx_description
1 polymer ?
#
loop_
_entity_poly.entity_id
_entity_poly.type
_entity_poly.pdbx_seq_one_letter_code
_entity_poly.pdbx_strand_id
1 'polypeptide(L)'
;MSTQSLFTESIEYLKEPSNPAQVADSAGSWQRHHNLPSRYYLDHFNEFLSVIQKRYRHVLAEEHQQFIADFASLDPGAQCLYVRMLNRQGVLFDSRKLRYAEIPDTPAQLVTLEKQRFCAGLERQDAEQWLPLITRQKLMDFIAMQCSSGSFRRSWPKPALLEFALIHLDFSHPSIQSEMLFYVRQLRCAEMEYLLFLYFGKAEQSLGKFTLRDLGVMRTGAFKKDFQPRFETREDAQSSWFYCQRLRDLPMQTDTECVSQARSVSNWIPAIGEQSMMMRDQLLFRLGERLEKIDQQALALDVYSYSDAWPATERKVRLIFSSGAKESAEAALMAMIDDPSCDDELLFARDFYQRKYQKKRTSKVTDILRDAKLLELDESFRDNPEQGVAAYYRSKGATTYFAENRIWKSLFGLIFWPLLYENERAGLFNDFEKRPRELDDGRFYKAFSQEIERLLDAIADPIWTKKKLV
;
A
#
# COMPACT_ATOMS: atom_id res chain seq x y z
N MET A 1 23.78 -5.62 14.13
CA MET A 1 22.77 -5.10 15.08
C MET A 1 21.60 -4.61 14.24
N SER A 2 20.51 -5.37 14.32
CA SER A 2 19.40 -5.40 13.36
C SER A 2 18.57 -4.13 13.37
N THR A 3 18.38 -3.54 12.19
CA THR A 3 17.33 -2.56 11.86
C THR A 3 16.28 -3.17 10.94
N GLN A 4 16.02 -4.47 11.09
CA GLN A 4 14.86 -5.17 10.52
C GLN A 4 13.89 -5.48 11.66
N SER A 5 12.93 -4.59 11.93
CA SER A 5 11.68 -4.90 12.66
C SER A 5 10.83 -3.64 12.88
N LEU A 6 10.28 -3.02 11.83
CA LEU A 6 9.24 -1.98 12.01
C LEU A 6 8.18 -1.91 10.89
N PHE A 7 8.06 -2.93 10.02
CA PHE A 7 7.05 -2.91 8.94
C PHE A 7 6.21 -4.19 8.79
N THR A 8 6.13 -5.02 9.84
CA THR A 8 5.35 -6.26 9.79
C THR A 8 4.43 -6.40 10.99
N GLU A 9 3.59 -5.40 11.25
CA GLU A 9 2.42 -5.57 12.11
C GLU A 9 1.21 -4.92 11.44
N SER A 10 0.08 -5.64 11.48
CA SER A 10 -1.28 -5.23 11.05
C SER A 10 -1.72 -5.62 9.63
N ILE A 11 -1.72 -6.92 9.32
CA ILE A 11 -2.73 -7.53 8.42
C ILE A 11 -3.52 -8.56 9.23
N GLU A 12 -4.31 -8.07 10.17
CA GLU A 12 -5.43 -8.78 10.77
C GLU A 12 -6.48 -7.72 11.07
N TYR A 13 -7.35 -7.36 10.12
CA TYR A 13 -8.69 -6.83 10.39
C TYR A 13 -9.44 -6.71 9.06
N LEU A 14 -10.49 -7.52 8.93
CA LEU A 14 -11.81 -7.26 8.32
C LEU A 14 -12.44 -8.60 7.90
N LYS A 15 -12.81 -9.40 8.90
CA LYS A 15 -14.07 -10.14 8.78
C LYS A 15 -15.16 -9.07 8.82
N GLU A 16 -16.02 -8.99 7.81
CA GLU A 16 -17.30 -8.29 7.96
C GLU A 16 -17.94 -8.80 9.26
N PRO A 17 -18.25 -7.94 10.25
CA PRO A 17 -19.04 -8.38 11.37
C PRO A 17 -20.42 -8.75 10.80
N SER A 18 -20.73 -10.04 10.83
CA SER A 18 -22.11 -10.50 10.76
C SER A 18 -22.82 -9.91 11.99
N ASN A 19 -23.45 -8.74 11.78
CA ASN A 19 -24.14 -7.88 12.75
C ASN A 19 -23.22 -6.90 13.55
N PRO A 20 -23.43 -5.56 13.47
CA PRO A 20 -22.64 -4.59 14.21
C PRO A 20 -23.16 -4.51 15.66
N ALA A 21 -22.65 -5.38 16.52
CA ALA A 21 -22.82 -5.22 17.95
C ALA A 21 -21.54 -5.67 18.68
N GLN A 22 -21.00 -4.73 19.44
CA GLN A 22 -20.06 -4.91 20.56
C GLN A 22 -18.58 -5.08 20.20
N VAL A 23 -17.87 -3.95 20.22
CA VAL A 23 -16.50 -3.89 20.73
C VAL A 23 -16.48 -2.73 21.73
N ALA A 24 -16.15 -3.05 22.99
CA ALA A 24 -16.08 -2.09 24.09
C ALA A 24 -14.64 -1.65 24.30
N ASP A 25 -14.41 -0.35 24.56
CA ASP A 25 -13.27 0.08 25.36
C ASP A 25 -13.58 1.36 26.18
N SER A 26 -12.72 1.57 27.15
CA SER A 26 -12.82 2.18 28.47
C SER A 26 -12.76 3.71 28.52
N ALA A 27 -13.69 4.42 27.89
CA ALA A 27 -13.96 5.83 28.24
C ALA A 27 -15.34 6.27 27.74
N GLY A 28 -16.31 6.36 28.65
CA GLY A 28 -17.71 6.63 28.35
C GLY A 28 -18.01 8.03 27.78
N SER A 29 -17.93 8.18 26.46
CA SER A 29 -18.70 9.21 25.73
C SER A 29 -19.18 8.66 24.38
N TRP A 30 -20.48 8.38 24.30
CA TRP A 30 -21.17 7.89 23.12
C TRP A 30 -21.49 9.06 22.18
N GLN A 31 -20.86 9.14 21.01
CA GLN A 31 -21.30 10.05 19.95
C GLN A 31 -21.69 9.28 18.67
N ARG A 32 -23.01 9.09 18.54
CA ARG A 32 -23.85 8.83 17.36
C ARG A 32 -23.42 7.68 16.44
N HIS A 33 -23.94 6.48 16.72
CA HIS A 33 -24.14 5.45 15.70
C HIS A 33 -25.10 5.98 14.63
N HIS A 34 -24.57 6.39 13.47
CA HIS A 34 -25.38 6.52 12.27
C HIS A 34 -25.69 5.10 11.79
N ASN A 35 -26.94 4.66 11.91
CA ASN A 35 -27.39 3.48 11.19
C ASN A 35 -27.33 3.82 9.69
N LEU A 36 -26.35 3.27 8.99
CA LEU A 36 -26.23 3.46 7.55
C LEU A 36 -27.41 2.78 6.83
N PRO A 37 -27.96 3.38 5.77
CA PRO A 37 -29.01 2.74 4.95
C PRO A 37 -28.57 1.36 4.45
N SER A 38 -29.49 0.41 4.28
CA SER A 38 -29.15 -0.97 3.90
C SER A 38 -28.35 -1.11 2.59
N ARG A 39 -28.39 -0.11 1.71
CA ARG A 39 -27.69 -0.06 0.41
C ARG A 39 -26.56 0.97 0.35
N TYR A 40 -26.08 1.49 1.48
CA TYR A 40 -25.05 2.53 1.53
C TYR A 40 -23.79 2.21 0.70
N TYR A 41 -23.42 0.94 0.62
CA TYR A 41 -22.24 0.47 -0.11
C TYR A 41 -22.38 0.65 -1.63
N LEU A 42 -23.61 0.58 -2.15
CA LEU A 42 -23.91 0.85 -3.56
C LEU A 42 -23.80 2.35 -3.83
N ASP A 43 -24.26 3.19 -2.90
CA ASP A 43 -24.10 4.64 -2.99
C ASP A 43 -22.62 5.03 -3.04
N HIS A 44 -21.77 4.41 -2.19
CA HIS A 44 -20.32 4.61 -2.21
C HIS A 44 -19.70 4.19 -3.55
N PHE A 45 -20.14 3.07 -4.10
CA PHE A 45 -19.65 2.59 -5.39
C PHE A 45 -20.05 3.54 -6.53
N ASN A 46 -21.29 4.02 -6.53
CA ASN A 46 -21.76 4.99 -7.51
C ASN A 46 -21.08 6.37 -7.36
N GLU A 47 -20.83 6.82 -6.14
CA GLU A 47 -20.03 8.02 -5.85
C GLU A 47 -18.63 7.90 -6.46
N PHE A 48 -17.96 6.77 -6.18
CA PHE A 48 -16.66 6.45 -6.74
C PHE A 48 -16.67 6.44 -8.28
N LEU A 49 -17.60 5.71 -8.91
CA LEU A 49 -17.70 5.65 -10.37
C LEU A 49 -18.02 7.02 -10.99
N SER A 50 -18.83 7.84 -10.32
CA SER A 50 -19.11 9.20 -10.77
C SER A 50 -17.84 10.06 -10.79
N VAL A 51 -16.96 9.91 -9.80
CA VAL A 51 -15.66 10.62 -9.78
C VAL A 51 -14.78 10.14 -10.93
N ILE A 52 -14.71 8.83 -11.16
CA ILE A 52 -13.96 8.24 -12.28
C ILE A 52 -14.44 8.81 -13.63
N GLN A 53 -15.74 8.75 -13.89
CA GLN A 53 -16.31 9.23 -15.15
C GLN A 53 -16.12 10.74 -15.35
N LYS A 54 -16.17 11.53 -14.27
CA LYS A 54 -16.01 12.98 -14.34
C LYS A 54 -14.55 13.40 -14.55
N ARG A 55 -13.60 12.76 -13.86
CA ARG A 55 -12.20 13.23 -13.79
C ARG A 55 -11.22 12.43 -14.63
N TYR A 56 -11.50 11.16 -14.91
CA TYR A 56 -10.53 10.23 -15.50
C TYR A 56 -10.99 9.62 -16.82
N ARG A 57 -12.10 10.10 -17.42
CA ARG A 57 -12.62 9.56 -18.68
C ARG A 57 -11.57 9.53 -19.79
N HIS A 58 -10.69 10.51 -19.86
CA HIS A 58 -9.62 10.61 -20.86
C HIS A 58 -8.51 9.55 -20.71
N VAL A 59 -8.36 8.94 -19.53
CA VAL A 59 -7.36 7.88 -19.27
C VAL A 59 -7.97 6.47 -19.26
N LEU A 60 -9.28 6.33 -19.51
CA LEU A 60 -9.95 5.04 -19.57
C LEU A 60 -9.77 4.38 -20.95
N ALA A 61 -9.24 3.16 -20.94
CA ALA A 61 -9.34 2.26 -22.10
C ALA A 61 -10.80 1.81 -22.35
N GLU A 62 -11.05 1.23 -23.52
CA GLU A 62 -12.38 0.76 -23.94
C GLU A 62 -12.96 -0.26 -22.94
N GLU A 63 -12.16 -1.20 -22.44
CA GLU A 63 -12.65 -2.20 -21.47
C GLU A 63 -13.18 -1.57 -20.17
N HIS A 64 -12.57 -0.46 -19.72
CA HIS A 64 -12.98 0.26 -18.51
C HIS A 64 -14.25 1.06 -18.74
N GLN A 65 -14.39 1.69 -19.91
CA GLN A 65 -15.62 2.40 -20.28
C GLN A 65 -16.78 1.42 -20.41
N GLN A 66 -16.53 0.27 -21.03
CA GLN A 66 -17.51 -0.80 -21.16
C GLN A 66 -17.90 -1.37 -19.79
N PHE A 67 -16.95 -1.54 -18.86
CA PHE A 67 -17.25 -1.96 -17.49
C PHE A 67 -18.27 -1.04 -16.81
N ILE A 68 -18.06 0.27 -16.90
CA ILE A 68 -18.93 1.27 -16.29
C ILE A 68 -20.31 1.25 -16.94
N ALA A 69 -20.37 1.18 -18.28
CA ALA A 69 -21.62 1.12 -19.02
C ALA A 69 -22.43 -0.15 -18.69
N ASP A 70 -21.78 -1.32 -18.71
CA ASP A 70 -22.41 -2.59 -18.39
C ASP A 70 -22.92 -2.61 -16.95
N PHE A 71 -22.14 -2.09 -15.99
CA PHE A 71 -22.56 -2.01 -14.59
C PHE A 71 -23.79 -1.11 -14.44
N ALA A 72 -23.81 0.04 -15.12
CA ALA A 72 -24.96 0.96 -15.11
C ALA A 72 -26.22 0.34 -15.72
N SER A 73 -26.08 -0.64 -16.62
CA SER A 73 -27.19 -1.35 -17.27
C SER A 73 -27.78 -2.49 -16.43
N LEU A 74 -27.12 -2.89 -15.34
CA LEU A 74 -27.60 -3.94 -14.45
C LEU A 74 -28.84 -3.49 -13.67
N ASP A 75 -29.74 -4.44 -13.39
CA ASP A 75 -30.83 -4.23 -12.45
C ASP A 75 -30.30 -3.87 -11.05
N PRO A 76 -31.03 -3.07 -10.24
CA PRO A 76 -30.56 -2.64 -8.92
C PRO A 76 -30.18 -3.80 -7.98
N GLY A 77 -30.85 -4.95 -8.08
CA GLY A 77 -30.53 -6.14 -7.31
C GLY A 77 -29.16 -6.73 -7.68
N ALA A 78 -28.86 -6.79 -8.98
CA ALA A 78 -27.59 -7.28 -9.50
C ALA A 78 -26.45 -6.32 -9.19
N GLN A 79 -26.67 -5.00 -9.31
CA GLN A 79 -25.70 -3.99 -8.86
C GLN A 79 -25.36 -4.17 -7.37
N CYS A 80 -26.39 -4.29 -6.52
CA CYS A 80 -26.20 -4.55 -5.10
C CYS A 80 -25.37 -5.82 -4.85
N LEU A 81 -25.68 -6.91 -5.54
CA LEU A 81 -24.99 -8.19 -5.36
C LEU A 81 -23.53 -8.10 -5.80
N TYR A 82 -23.26 -7.46 -6.94
CA TYR A 82 -21.89 -7.28 -7.43
C TYR A 82 -21.04 -6.47 -6.44
N VAL A 83 -21.55 -5.34 -5.94
CA VAL A 83 -20.80 -4.52 -4.97
C VAL A 83 -20.62 -5.26 -3.63
N ARG A 84 -21.59 -6.09 -3.21
CA ARG A 84 -21.41 -6.98 -2.05
C ARG A 84 -20.31 -8.00 -2.26
N MET A 85 -20.20 -8.60 -3.45
CA MET A 85 -19.11 -9.51 -3.80
C MET A 85 -17.77 -8.76 -3.78
N LEU A 86 -17.70 -7.58 -4.40
CA LEU A 86 -16.48 -6.76 -4.46
C LEU A 86 -15.94 -6.37 -3.07
N ASN A 87 -16.82 -6.11 -2.10
CA ASN A 87 -16.41 -5.73 -0.75
C ASN A 87 -16.01 -6.92 0.13
N ARG A 88 -16.18 -8.16 -0.35
CA ARG A 88 -15.72 -9.36 0.34
C ARG A 88 -14.29 -9.70 -0.04
N GLN A 89 -13.61 -10.43 0.84
CA GLN A 89 -12.27 -10.91 0.60
C GLN A 89 -12.25 -12.06 -0.41
N GLY A 90 -11.33 -11.99 -1.38
CA GLY A 90 -11.15 -12.98 -2.45
C GLY A 90 -11.98 -12.70 -3.70
N VAL A 91 -11.83 -13.56 -4.72
CA VAL A 91 -12.51 -13.44 -6.03
C VAL A 91 -13.43 -14.62 -6.34
N LEU A 92 -13.43 -15.65 -5.50
CA LEU A 92 -14.29 -16.83 -5.62
C LEU A 92 -15.26 -16.87 -4.43
N PHE A 93 -16.55 -17.05 -4.72
CA PHE A 93 -17.61 -16.95 -3.72
C PHE A 93 -18.50 -18.18 -3.73
N ASP A 94 -18.76 -18.75 -2.56
CA ASP A 94 -19.82 -19.74 -2.36
C ASP A 94 -21.18 -19.06 -2.47
N SER A 95 -21.92 -19.32 -3.55
CA SER A 95 -23.21 -18.71 -3.85
C SER A 95 -24.25 -18.96 -2.76
N ARG A 96 -24.13 -20.06 -2.00
CA ARG A 96 -25.01 -20.38 -0.87
C ARG A 96 -24.86 -19.39 0.28
N LYS A 97 -23.70 -18.73 0.38
CA LYS A 97 -23.34 -17.73 1.40
C LYS A 97 -23.56 -16.29 0.94
N LEU A 98 -24.01 -16.07 -0.29
CA LEU A 98 -24.43 -14.76 -0.78
C LEU A 98 -25.91 -14.56 -0.45
N ARG A 99 -26.22 -14.24 0.81
CA ARG A 99 -27.60 -14.01 1.28
C ARG A 99 -27.68 -12.68 1.99
N TYR A 100 -28.49 -11.77 1.46
CA TYR A 100 -28.64 -10.41 1.96
C TYR A 100 -30.12 -10.03 1.95
N ALA A 101 -30.61 -9.42 3.03
CA ALA A 101 -32.05 -9.14 3.20
C ALA A 101 -32.58 -8.11 2.18
N GLU A 102 -31.70 -7.21 1.73
CA GLU A 102 -32.01 -6.12 0.81
C GLU A 102 -31.94 -6.50 -0.68
N ILE A 103 -31.44 -7.71 -0.99
CA ILE A 103 -31.28 -8.22 -2.35
C ILE A 103 -32.31 -9.33 -2.59
N PRO A 104 -33.34 -9.10 -3.41
CA PRO A 104 -34.32 -10.12 -3.74
C PRO A 104 -33.73 -11.16 -4.68
N ASP A 105 -34.08 -12.43 -4.46
CA ASP A 105 -33.74 -13.57 -5.33
C ASP A 105 -32.28 -13.59 -5.81
N THR A 106 -31.35 -13.81 -4.88
CA THR A 106 -29.90 -13.85 -5.18
C THR A 106 -29.55 -14.79 -6.33
N PRO A 107 -30.13 -16.01 -6.47
CA PRO A 107 -29.91 -16.84 -7.65
C PRO A 107 -30.24 -16.15 -8.98
N ALA A 108 -31.38 -15.45 -9.09
CA ALA A 108 -31.72 -14.70 -10.29
C ALA A 108 -30.76 -13.53 -10.56
N GLN A 109 -30.28 -12.86 -9.52
CA GLN A 109 -29.28 -11.80 -9.65
C GLN A 109 -27.93 -12.35 -10.14
N LEU A 110 -27.49 -13.52 -9.67
CA LEU A 110 -26.29 -14.19 -10.17
C LEU A 110 -26.40 -14.51 -11.66
N VAL A 111 -27.53 -15.05 -12.11
CA VAL A 111 -27.77 -15.31 -13.55
C VAL A 111 -27.66 -14.02 -14.37
N THR A 112 -28.13 -12.89 -13.83
CA THR A 112 -28.02 -11.58 -14.50
C THR A 112 -26.56 -11.12 -14.59
N LEU A 113 -25.79 -11.28 -13.50
CA LEU A 113 -24.35 -10.98 -13.49
C LEU A 113 -23.55 -11.88 -14.42
N GLU A 114 -23.90 -13.16 -14.54
CA GLU A 114 -23.26 -14.09 -15.48
C GLU A 114 -23.52 -13.70 -16.93
N LYS A 115 -24.76 -13.35 -17.28
CA LYS A 115 -25.12 -12.88 -18.63
C LYS A 115 -24.35 -11.62 -19.03
N GLN A 116 -24.13 -10.71 -18.09
CA GLN A 116 -23.36 -9.47 -18.28
C GLN A 116 -21.85 -9.63 -18.01
N ARG A 117 -21.39 -10.87 -17.81
CA ARG A 117 -19.97 -11.21 -17.61
C ARG A 117 -19.30 -10.50 -16.44
N PHE A 118 -20.03 -10.24 -15.36
CA PHE A 118 -19.50 -9.79 -14.07
C PHE A 118 -19.10 -10.94 -13.15
N CYS A 119 -19.68 -12.13 -13.37
CA CYS A 119 -19.21 -13.37 -12.77
C CYS A 119 -19.34 -14.53 -13.76
N ALA A 120 -18.76 -15.67 -13.43
CA ALA A 120 -18.92 -16.92 -14.15
C ALA A 120 -18.85 -18.12 -13.20
N GLY A 121 -19.29 -19.28 -13.68
CA GLY A 121 -18.97 -20.54 -13.02
C GLY A 121 -17.45 -20.80 -12.98
N LEU A 122 -17.04 -21.68 -12.09
CA LEU A 122 -15.63 -22.06 -11.96
C LEU A 122 -15.17 -22.95 -13.11
N GLU A 123 -13.91 -22.76 -13.49
CA GLU A 123 -13.18 -23.56 -14.47
C GLU A 123 -12.05 -24.35 -13.79
N ARG A 124 -11.39 -25.23 -14.53
CA ARG A 124 -10.27 -26.06 -13.99
C ARG A 124 -9.15 -25.22 -13.39
N GLN A 125 -8.85 -24.06 -13.99
CA GLN A 125 -7.80 -23.15 -13.55
C GLN A 125 -8.09 -22.52 -12.17
N ASP A 126 -9.36 -22.46 -11.77
CA ASP A 126 -9.76 -21.91 -10.47
C ASP A 126 -9.55 -22.89 -9.32
N ALA A 127 -9.21 -24.15 -9.61
CA ALA A 127 -9.07 -25.21 -8.63
C ALA A 127 -8.11 -24.87 -7.48
N GLU A 128 -6.98 -24.24 -7.79
CA GLU A 128 -5.97 -23.85 -6.81
C GLU A 128 -6.51 -22.85 -5.78
N GLN A 129 -7.33 -21.90 -6.23
CA GLN A 129 -7.96 -20.90 -5.36
C GLN A 129 -9.25 -21.43 -4.71
N TRP A 130 -9.93 -22.38 -5.35
CA TRP A 130 -11.20 -22.95 -4.88
C TRP A 130 -11.03 -24.00 -3.77
N LEU A 131 -10.07 -24.93 -3.90
CA LEU A 131 -9.87 -25.99 -2.91
C LEU A 131 -9.62 -25.48 -1.47
N PRO A 132 -8.90 -24.37 -1.25
CA PRO A 132 -8.80 -23.74 0.06
C PRO A 132 -10.16 -23.32 0.67
N LEU A 133 -11.15 -23.00 -0.16
CA LEU A 133 -12.48 -22.51 0.25
C LEU A 133 -13.44 -23.62 0.68
N ILE A 134 -13.22 -24.85 0.22
CA ILE A 134 -14.02 -25.99 0.68
C ILE A 134 -13.55 -26.45 2.06
N THR A 135 -14.47 -27.10 2.80
CA THR A 135 -14.14 -27.68 4.09
C THR A 135 -13.10 -28.78 3.93
N ARG A 136 -12.27 -28.98 4.97
CA ARG A 136 -11.33 -30.09 5.00
C ARG A 136 -12.02 -31.43 4.80
N GLN A 137 -13.21 -31.63 5.38
CA GLN A 137 -13.96 -32.87 5.21
C GLN A 137 -14.31 -33.14 3.75
N LYS A 138 -14.91 -32.17 3.04
CA LYS A 138 -15.21 -32.30 1.60
C LYS A 138 -13.96 -32.59 0.76
N LEU A 139 -12.84 -31.91 1.05
CA LEU A 139 -11.55 -32.18 0.38
C LEU A 139 -11.12 -33.64 0.58
N MET A 140 -11.22 -34.15 1.82
CA MET A 140 -10.92 -35.55 2.14
C MET A 140 -11.86 -36.52 1.43
N ASP A 141 -13.14 -36.20 1.30
CA ASP A 141 -14.13 -37.04 0.64
C ASP A 141 -13.84 -37.13 -0.87
N PHE A 142 -13.47 -36.03 -1.52
CA PHE A 142 -13.02 -36.04 -2.92
C PHE A 142 -11.77 -36.89 -3.13
N ILE A 143 -10.77 -36.74 -2.25
CA ILE A 143 -9.55 -37.56 -2.30
C ILE A 143 -9.88 -39.04 -2.09
N ALA A 144 -10.69 -39.39 -1.10
CA ALA A 144 -11.05 -40.78 -0.82
C ALA A 144 -11.89 -41.44 -1.92
N MET A 145 -12.64 -40.64 -2.70
CA MET A 145 -13.48 -41.12 -3.80
C MET A 145 -12.67 -41.47 -5.05
N GLN A 146 -11.56 -40.75 -5.30
CA GLN A 146 -10.78 -40.88 -6.53
C GLN A 146 -9.41 -41.55 -6.32
N CYS A 147 -8.89 -41.57 -5.09
CA CYS A 147 -7.57 -42.07 -4.78
C CYS A 147 -7.63 -43.26 -3.80
N SER A 148 -6.74 -44.23 -3.98
CA SER A 148 -6.63 -45.40 -3.11
C SER A 148 -6.26 -45.02 -1.67
N SER A 149 -6.84 -45.71 -0.67
CA SER A 149 -6.68 -45.41 0.76
C SER A 149 -5.23 -45.41 1.31
N GLY A 150 -4.27 -45.98 0.57
CA GLY A 150 -2.84 -45.96 0.92
C GLY A 150 -2.03 -44.80 0.32
N SER A 151 -2.61 -44.02 -0.60
CA SER A 151 -1.90 -42.95 -1.33
C SER A 151 -1.83 -41.63 -0.57
N PHE A 152 -2.64 -41.45 0.46
CA PHE A 152 -2.66 -40.24 1.30
C PHE A 152 -2.90 -40.61 2.77
N ARG A 153 -2.55 -39.71 3.69
CA ARG A 153 -2.88 -39.88 5.12
C ARG A 153 -3.89 -38.84 5.57
N ARG A 154 -4.95 -39.28 6.25
CA ARG A 154 -5.98 -38.39 6.81
C ARG A 154 -5.45 -37.39 7.84
N SER A 155 -4.30 -37.69 8.45
CA SER A 155 -3.60 -36.82 9.40
C SER A 155 -2.78 -35.71 8.74
N TRP A 156 -2.62 -35.70 7.41
CA TRP A 156 -1.83 -34.66 6.73
C TRP A 156 -2.42 -33.25 6.95
N PRO A 157 -1.59 -32.23 7.17
CA PRO A 157 -2.09 -30.86 7.33
C PRO A 157 -2.83 -30.40 6.05
N LYS A 158 -3.74 -29.42 6.17
CA LYS A 158 -4.56 -28.97 5.03
C LYS A 158 -3.72 -28.57 3.80
N PRO A 159 -2.59 -27.84 3.93
CA PRO A 159 -1.72 -27.53 2.79
C PRO A 159 -1.25 -28.76 2.01
N ALA A 160 -0.76 -29.80 2.70
CA ALA A 160 -0.31 -31.03 2.05
C ALA A 160 -1.45 -31.78 1.33
N LEU A 161 -2.68 -31.70 1.86
CA LEU A 161 -3.85 -32.26 1.17
C LEU A 161 -4.25 -31.45 -0.07
N LEU A 162 -4.06 -30.12 -0.05
CA LEU A 162 -4.34 -29.26 -1.19
C LEU A 162 -3.37 -29.55 -2.33
N GLU A 163 -2.07 -29.63 -2.04
CA GLU A 163 -1.04 -30.01 -3.01
C GLU A 163 -1.33 -31.38 -3.62
N PHE A 164 -1.62 -32.38 -2.77
CA PHE A 164 -1.99 -33.71 -3.24
C PHE A 164 -3.24 -33.68 -4.13
N ALA A 165 -4.27 -32.95 -3.72
CA ALA A 165 -5.51 -32.85 -4.48
C ALA A 165 -5.33 -32.19 -5.85
N LEU A 166 -4.50 -31.16 -5.95
CA LEU A 166 -4.23 -30.47 -7.22
C LEU A 166 -3.56 -31.38 -8.25
N ILE A 167 -2.68 -32.28 -7.77
CA ILE A 167 -1.93 -33.23 -8.61
C ILE A 167 -2.79 -34.44 -8.99
N HIS A 168 -3.58 -34.97 -8.06
CA HIS A 168 -4.17 -36.31 -8.21
C HIS A 168 -5.68 -36.34 -8.49
N LEU A 169 -6.42 -35.27 -8.20
CA LEU A 169 -7.86 -35.27 -8.50
C LEU A 169 -8.12 -34.97 -9.97
N ASP A 170 -9.05 -35.72 -10.56
CA ASP A 170 -9.74 -35.30 -11.77
C ASP A 170 -10.92 -34.40 -11.40
N PHE A 171 -10.80 -33.13 -11.76
CA PHE A 171 -11.81 -32.12 -11.47
C PHE A 171 -13.00 -32.21 -12.43
N SER A 172 -12.93 -33.04 -13.47
CA SER A 172 -14.05 -33.37 -14.35
C SER A 172 -15.04 -34.36 -13.70
N HIS A 173 -14.67 -34.97 -12.57
CA HIS A 173 -15.51 -35.94 -11.86
C HIS A 173 -16.85 -35.30 -11.41
N PRO A 174 -18.00 -35.98 -11.61
CA PRO A 174 -19.34 -35.41 -11.36
C PRO A 174 -19.53 -34.83 -9.95
N SER A 175 -19.00 -35.48 -8.91
CA SER A 175 -19.09 -34.98 -7.52
C SER A 175 -18.34 -33.66 -7.31
N ILE A 176 -17.20 -33.47 -7.98
CA ILE A 176 -16.43 -32.23 -7.90
C ILE A 176 -17.13 -31.13 -8.71
N GLN A 177 -17.52 -31.44 -9.96
CA GLN A 177 -18.29 -30.53 -10.81
C GLN A 177 -19.56 -30.03 -10.12
N SER A 178 -20.32 -30.93 -9.48
CA SER A 178 -21.53 -30.59 -8.73
C SER A 178 -21.27 -29.65 -7.56
N GLU A 179 -20.13 -29.78 -6.87
CA GLU A 179 -19.77 -28.83 -5.82
C GLU A 179 -19.30 -27.49 -6.39
N MET A 180 -18.54 -27.50 -7.50
CA MET A 180 -18.08 -26.28 -8.17
C MET A 180 -19.24 -25.40 -8.66
N LEU A 181 -20.40 -25.98 -8.99
CA LEU A 181 -21.62 -25.23 -9.36
C LEU A 181 -22.16 -24.32 -8.23
N PHE A 182 -21.79 -24.58 -6.97
CA PHE A 182 -22.15 -23.69 -5.85
C PHE A 182 -21.19 -22.51 -5.69
N TYR A 183 -20.19 -22.38 -6.56
CA TYR A 183 -19.23 -21.31 -6.51
C TYR A 183 -19.33 -20.47 -7.77
N VAL A 184 -19.02 -19.19 -7.62
CA VAL A 184 -18.90 -18.25 -8.74
C VAL A 184 -17.56 -17.52 -8.64
N ARG A 185 -16.93 -17.30 -9.78
CA ARG A 185 -15.74 -16.44 -9.90
C ARG A 185 -16.16 -15.05 -10.32
N GLN A 186 -15.65 -14.04 -9.63
CA GLN A 186 -15.78 -12.66 -10.06
C GLN A 186 -14.96 -12.44 -11.33
N LEU A 187 -15.55 -11.75 -12.29
CA LEU A 187 -14.91 -11.32 -13.51
C LEU A 187 -14.57 -9.83 -13.43
N ARG A 188 -13.76 -9.39 -14.40
CA ARG A 188 -13.40 -7.98 -14.58
C ARG A 188 -12.67 -7.35 -13.40
N CYS A 189 -11.92 -8.18 -12.67
CA CYS A 189 -11.14 -7.75 -11.51
C CYS A 189 -10.06 -6.74 -11.94
N ALA A 190 -9.41 -6.97 -13.08
CA ALA A 190 -8.36 -6.07 -13.59
C ALA A 190 -8.89 -4.66 -13.89
N GLU A 191 -10.06 -4.56 -14.53
CA GLU A 191 -10.71 -3.28 -14.79
C GLU A 191 -11.04 -2.57 -13.49
N MET A 192 -11.65 -3.28 -12.53
CA MET A 192 -12.01 -2.73 -11.23
C MET A 192 -10.79 -2.26 -10.44
N GLU A 193 -9.72 -3.05 -10.42
CA GLU A 193 -8.45 -2.70 -9.78
C GLU A 193 -7.84 -1.43 -10.39
N TYR A 194 -7.87 -1.29 -11.72
CA TYR A 194 -7.42 -0.06 -12.37
C TYR A 194 -8.28 1.15 -12.00
N LEU A 195 -9.61 0.99 -11.95
CA LEU A 195 -10.49 2.08 -11.50
C LEU A 195 -10.21 2.49 -10.04
N LEU A 196 -10.01 1.51 -9.14
CA LEU A 196 -9.61 1.80 -7.75
C LEU A 196 -8.27 2.51 -7.70
N PHE A 197 -7.31 2.09 -8.52
CA PHE A 197 -6.01 2.71 -8.63
C PHE A 197 -6.10 4.17 -9.09
N LEU A 198 -6.91 4.49 -10.10
CA LEU A 198 -7.11 5.88 -10.55
C LEU A 198 -7.59 6.78 -9.42
N TYR A 199 -8.49 6.27 -8.59
CA TYR A 199 -9.02 7.02 -7.45
C TYR A 199 -7.99 7.15 -6.31
N PHE A 200 -7.41 6.04 -5.85
CA PHE A 200 -6.56 6.00 -4.67
C PHE A 200 -5.08 6.28 -4.92
N GLY A 201 -4.61 6.20 -6.17
CA GLY A 201 -3.19 6.33 -6.53
C GLY A 201 -2.30 5.17 -6.07
N LYS A 202 -2.90 4.06 -5.64
CA LYS A 202 -2.19 2.88 -5.15
C LYS A 202 -3.07 1.65 -5.30
N ALA A 203 -2.45 0.48 -5.22
CA ALA A 203 -3.18 -0.78 -5.13
C ALA A 203 -4.11 -0.76 -3.92
N GLU A 204 -5.41 -0.84 -4.18
CA GLU A 204 -6.46 -0.89 -3.18
C GLU A 204 -7.45 -1.97 -3.61
N GLN A 205 -8.00 -2.69 -2.64
CA GLN A 205 -8.86 -3.84 -2.93
C GLN A 205 -10.34 -3.59 -2.60
N SER A 206 -10.66 -2.49 -1.90
CA SER A 206 -12.04 -2.20 -1.52
C SER A 206 -12.32 -0.71 -1.34
N LEU A 207 -13.61 -0.36 -1.31
CA LEU A 207 -14.10 0.97 -0.97
C LEU A 207 -14.33 1.14 0.54
N GLY A 208 -13.75 0.29 1.41
CA GLY A 208 -13.98 0.31 2.85
C GLY A 208 -13.72 1.66 3.52
N LYS A 209 -12.85 2.51 2.94
CA LYS A 209 -12.59 3.87 3.43
C LYS A 209 -13.83 4.77 3.38
N PHE A 210 -14.73 4.60 2.40
CA PHE A 210 -15.99 5.34 2.34
C PHE A 210 -16.90 4.95 3.52
N THR A 211 -16.93 3.66 3.88
CA THR A 211 -17.66 3.20 5.07
C THR A 211 -17.07 3.79 6.35
N LEU A 212 -15.74 3.80 6.48
CA LEU A 212 -15.08 4.39 7.66
C LEU A 212 -15.29 5.91 7.77
N ARG A 213 -15.39 6.63 6.65
CA ARG A 213 -15.77 8.05 6.60
C ARG A 213 -17.16 8.26 7.16
N ASP A 214 -18.14 7.52 6.64
CA ASP A 214 -19.55 7.73 6.99
C ASP A 214 -19.87 7.23 8.42
N LEU A 215 -19.10 6.28 8.94
CA LEU A 215 -19.13 5.89 10.36
C LEU A 215 -18.45 6.91 11.29
N GLY A 216 -17.81 7.95 10.76
CA GLY A 216 -17.10 8.97 11.55
C GLY A 216 -15.77 8.51 12.15
N VAL A 217 -15.32 7.28 11.83
CA VAL A 217 -14.05 6.71 12.30
C VAL A 217 -12.87 7.33 11.55
N MET A 218 -13.03 7.56 10.25
CA MET A 218 -12.03 8.21 9.40
C MET A 218 -12.44 9.65 9.11
N ARG A 219 -11.67 10.61 9.62
CA ARG A 219 -11.80 12.00 9.20
C ARG A 219 -11.27 12.16 7.77
N THR A 220 -12.10 12.69 6.89
CA THR A 220 -11.74 13.10 5.54
C THR A 220 -11.38 14.58 5.47
N GLY A 221 -10.73 14.98 4.38
CA GLY A 221 -10.37 16.38 4.10
C GLY A 221 -11.58 17.25 3.74
N ALA A 222 -12.58 17.35 4.63
CA ALA A 222 -13.84 18.07 4.40
C ALA A 222 -13.69 19.58 4.09
N PHE A 223 -12.47 20.10 4.17
CA PHE A 223 -12.14 21.49 3.87
C PHE A 223 -11.91 21.77 2.37
N LYS A 224 -11.64 20.77 1.53
CA LYS A 224 -11.42 20.95 0.08
C LYS A 224 -12.49 20.18 -0.71
N LYS A 225 -13.17 20.87 -1.62
CA LYS A 225 -14.21 20.28 -2.51
C LYS A 225 -13.73 20.09 -3.96
N ASP A 226 -12.73 20.89 -4.35
CA ASP A 226 -12.14 20.83 -5.69
C ASP A 226 -10.87 19.99 -5.65
N PHE A 227 -11.00 18.76 -6.17
CA PHE A 227 -9.91 17.81 -6.32
C PHE A 227 -9.51 17.73 -7.79
N GLN A 228 -8.20 17.76 -8.04
CA GLN A 228 -7.64 17.61 -9.38
C GLN A 228 -7.58 16.13 -9.79
N PRO A 229 -7.53 15.80 -11.09
CA PRO A 229 -7.16 14.46 -11.52
C PRO A 229 -5.69 14.19 -11.14
N ARG A 230 -5.41 12.97 -10.68
CA ARG A 230 -4.05 12.51 -10.36
C ARG A 230 -3.17 12.34 -11.60
N PHE A 231 -3.80 11.92 -12.69
CA PHE A 231 -3.17 11.57 -13.95
C PHE A 231 -3.77 12.46 -15.04
N GLU A 232 -2.91 13.25 -15.66
CA GLU A 232 -3.31 14.16 -16.74
C GLU A 232 -3.41 13.44 -18.09
N THR A 233 -2.59 12.41 -18.29
CA THR A 233 -2.53 11.66 -19.56
C THR A 233 -2.75 10.16 -19.33
N ARG A 234 -3.15 9.47 -20.40
CA ARG A 234 -3.36 8.02 -20.37
C ARG A 234 -2.03 7.29 -20.15
N GLU A 235 -0.96 7.82 -20.71
CA GLU A 235 0.37 7.24 -20.64
C GLU A 235 0.92 7.28 -19.20
N ASP A 236 0.73 8.39 -18.47
CA ASP A 236 1.09 8.51 -17.04
C ASP A 236 0.28 7.51 -16.18
N ALA A 237 -1.03 7.43 -16.40
CA ALA A 237 -1.88 6.47 -15.68
C ALA A 237 -1.46 5.02 -15.94
N GLN A 238 -1.14 4.67 -17.20
CA GLN A 238 -0.72 3.33 -17.59
C GLN A 238 0.67 2.98 -17.07
N SER A 239 1.65 3.90 -17.13
CA SER A 239 2.98 3.65 -16.57
C SER A 239 2.92 3.50 -15.06
N SER A 240 2.19 4.39 -14.38
CA SER A 240 2.00 4.31 -12.93
C SER A 240 1.29 3.01 -12.53
N TRP A 241 0.28 2.57 -13.29
CA TRP A 241 -0.41 1.30 -13.04
C TRP A 241 0.50 0.08 -13.20
N PHE A 242 1.32 0.05 -14.26
CA PHE A 242 2.27 -1.03 -14.54
C PHE A 242 3.24 -1.27 -13.37
N TYR A 243 3.79 -0.20 -12.80
CA TYR A 243 4.69 -0.29 -11.65
C TYR A 243 3.96 -0.59 -10.35
N CYS A 244 2.77 -0.03 -10.16
CA CYS A 244 1.92 -0.32 -9.02
C CYS A 244 1.56 -1.81 -8.94
N GLN A 245 1.16 -2.43 -10.05
CA GLN A 245 0.88 -3.87 -10.12
C GLN A 245 2.11 -4.70 -9.75
N ARG A 246 3.26 -4.42 -10.36
CA ARG A 246 4.50 -5.15 -10.06
C ARG A 246 4.94 -5.01 -8.61
N LEU A 247 4.80 -3.82 -8.02
CA LEU A 247 5.08 -3.61 -6.60
C LEU A 247 4.17 -4.42 -5.68
N ARG A 248 2.88 -4.50 -6.03
CA ARG A 248 1.89 -5.30 -5.29
C ARG A 248 2.21 -6.79 -5.39
N ASP A 249 2.59 -7.26 -6.58
CA ASP A 249 2.74 -8.69 -6.87
C ASP A 249 4.12 -9.23 -6.46
N LEU A 250 5.15 -8.39 -6.42
CA LEU A 250 6.54 -8.78 -6.09
C LEU A 250 6.67 -9.65 -4.81
N PRO A 251 5.99 -9.37 -3.68
CA PRO A 251 6.10 -10.21 -2.49
C PRO A 251 5.59 -11.64 -2.66
N MET A 252 4.73 -11.88 -3.66
CA MET A 252 4.13 -13.18 -3.96
C MET A 252 4.87 -13.94 -5.07
N GLN A 253 5.82 -13.29 -5.74
CA GLN A 253 6.59 -13.90 -6.81
C GLN A 253 7.57 -14.95 -6.26
N THR A 254 7.73 -16.01 -7.02
CA THR A 254 8.80 -17.00 -6.86
C THR A 254 10.15 -16.39 -7.22
N ASP A 255 11.23 -17.04 -6.78
CA ASP A 255 12.59 -16.57 -7.09
C ASP A 255 12.88 -16.61 -8.60
N THR A 256 12.30 -17.58 -9.32
CA THR A 256 12.40 -17.67 -10.79
C THR A 256 11.70 -16.53 -11.50
N GLU A 257 10.54 -16.11 -11.00
CA GLU A 257 9.80 -14.94 -11.51
C GLU A 257 10.54 -13.63 -11.20
N CYS A 258 11.12 -13.49 -10.01
CA CYS A 258 11.93 -12.32 -9.67
C CYS A 258 13.13 -12.18 -10.62
N VAL A 259 13.83 -13.29 -10.90
CA VAL A 259 14.96 -13.31 -11.84
C VAL A 259 14.51 -12.98 -13.27
N SER A 260 13.38 -13.52 -13.73
CA SER A 260 12.86 -13.23 -15.07
C SER A 260 12.46 -11.76 -15.20
N GLN A 261 11.81 -11.21 -14.17
CA GLN A 261 11.43 -9.82 -14.09
C GLN A 261 12.67 -8.90 -14.12
N ALA A 262 13.71 -9.24 -13.35
CA ALA A 262 14.97 -8.49 -13.33
C ALA A 262 15.68 -8.46 -14.69
N ARG A 263 15.68 -9.58 -15.43
CA ARG A 263 16.24 -9.65 -16.79
C ARG A 263 15.45 -8.83 -17.82
N SER A 264 14.20 -8.48 -17.50
CA SER A 264 13.32 -7.72 -18.40
C SER A 264 13.31 -6.21 -18.15
N VAL A 265 14.08 -5.70 -17.16
CA VAL A 265 14.03 -4.28 -16.73
C VAL A 265 14.25 -3.31 -17.89
N SER A 266 15.17 -3.61 -18.81
CA SER A 266 15.44 -2.79 -19.99
C SER A 266 14.25 -2.65 -20.94
N ASN A 267 13.29 -3.58 -20.87
CA ASN A 267 12.12 -3.66 -21.73
C ASN A 267 10.83 -3.16 -21.03
N TRP A 268 10.94 -2.66 -19.80
CA TRP A 268 9.80 -2.07 -19.11
C TRP A 268 9.36 -0.79 -19.83
N ILE A 269 8.07 -0.51 -19.76
CA ILE A 269 7.55 0.75 -20.32
C ILE A 269 8.18 1.95 -19.58
N PRO A 270 8.40 3.09 -20.25
CA PRO A 270 8.95 4.27 -19.60
C PRO A 270 8.07 4.75 -18.44
N ALA A 271 8.69 5.18 -17.34
CA ALA A 271 7.98 5.86 -16.26
C ALA A 271 7.66 7.29 -16.69
N ILE A 272 6.37 7.59 -16.83
CA ILE A 272 5.88 8.91 -17.21
C ILE A 272 5.26 9.54 -15.98
N GLY A 273 5.70 10.74 -15.64
CA GLY A 273 5.26 11.42 -14.43
C GLY A 273 5.91 10.87 -13.15
N GLU A 274 5.83 11.67 -12.11
CA GLU A 274 6.68 11.52 -10.92
C GLU A 274 6.27 10.34 -10.04
N GLN A 275 4.96 10.04 -10.02
CA GLN A 275 4.46 8.88 -9.28
C GLN A 275 4.92 7.59 -9.94
N SER A 276 4.90 7.53 -11.27
CA SER A 276 5.45 6.40 -12.00
C SER A 276 6.95 6.23 -11.75
N MET A 277 7.72 7.33 -11.70
CA MET A 277 9.15 7.28 -11.42
C MET A 277 9.42 6.78 -9.99
N MET A 278 8.74 7.32 -8.98
CA MET A 278 8.85 6.84 -7.59
C MET A 278 8.49 5.35 -7.45
N MET A 279 7.41 4.90 -8.10
CA MET A 279 7.01 3.49 -8.05
C MET A 279 8.02 2.60 -8.78
N ARG A 280 8.58 3.06 -9.90
CA ARG A 280 9.65 2.37 -10.62
C ARG A 280 10.88 2.22 -9.73
N ASP A 281 11.34 3.29 -9.09
CA ASP A 281 12.55 3.26 -8.27
C ASP A 281 12.34 2.41 -7.01
N GLN A 282 11.16 2.47 -6.40
CA GLN A 282 10.77 1.57 -5.32
C GLN A 282 10.76 0.10 -5.79
N LEU A 283 10.29 -0.18 -7.00
CA LEU A 283 10.25 -1.53 -7.55
C LEU A 283 11.68 -2.05 -7.81
N LEU A 284 12.53 -1.23 -8.43
CA LEU A 284 13.93 -1.56 -8.69
C LEU A 284 14.66 -1.84 -7.38
N PHE A 285 14.44 -1.02 -6.35
CA PHE A 285 15.04 -1.23 -5.04
C PHE A 285 14.59 -2.57 -4.42
N ARG A 286 13.28 -2.82 -4.33
CA ARG A 286 12.76 -4.05 -3.70
C ARG A 286 13.12 -5.31 -4.49
N LEU A 287 13.15 -5.22 -5.81
CA LEU A 287 13.58 -6.31 -6.68
C LEU A 287 15.06 -6.62 -6.46
N GLY A 288 15.90 -5.58 -6.41
CA GLY A 288 17.32 -5.71 -6.07
C GLY A 288 17.53 -6.37 -4.70
N GLU A 289 16.80 -5.95 -3.67
CA GLU A 289 16.89 -6.56 -2.33
C GLU A 289 16.52 -8.05 -2.36
N ARG A 290 15.50 -8.41 -3.14
CA ARG A 290 15.08 -9.80 -3.30
C ARG A 290 16.17 -10.63 -3.97
N LEU A 291 16.80 -10.08 -5.02
CA LEU A 291 17.91 -10.72 -5.73
C LEU A 291 19.14 -10.91 -4.85
N GLU A 292 19.48 -9.93 -4.01
CA GLU A 292 20.56 -10.07 -3.03
C GLU A 292 20.30 -11.20 -2.03
N LYS A 293 19.04 -11.41 -1.62
CA LYS A 293 18.66 -12.50 -0.69
C LYS A 293 18.76 -13.90 -1.30
N ILE A 294 18.72 -14.01 -2.63
CA ILE A 294 18.83 -15.29 -3.36
C ILE A 294 20.18 -15.43 -4.07
N ASP A 295 21.19 -14.71 -3.59
CA ASP A 295 22.59 -14.73 -4.07
C ASP A 295 22.79 -14.32 -5.53
N GLN A 296 21.86 -13.56 -6.12
CA GLN A 296 21.95 -13.03 -7.49
C GLN A 296 22.57 -11.63 -7.53
N GLN A 297 23.76 -11.46 -6.94
CA GLN A 297 24.41 -10.14 -6.74
C GLN A 297 24.68 -9.36 -8.03
N ALA A 298 25.14 -10.02 -9.09
CA ALA A 298 25.40 -9.37 -10.37
C ALA A 298 24.11 -8.82 -10.99
N LEU A 299 23.03 -9.60 -10.93
CA LEU A 299 21.73 -9.16 -11.42
C LEU A 299 21.13 -8.05 -10.54
N ALA A 300 21.31 -8.12 -9.22
CA ALA A 300 20.91 -7.05 -8.31
C ALA A 300 21.63 -5.73 -8.65
N LEU A 301 22.94 -5.79 -8.92
CA LEU A 301 23.72 -4.62 -9.33
C LEU A 301 23.22 -4.02 -10.66
N ASP A 302 22.91 -4.87 -11.64
CA ASP A 302 22.31 -4.43 -12.91
C ASP A 302 20.97 -3.74 -12.67
N VAL A 303 20.08 -4.33 -11.85
CA VAL A 303 18.77 -3.74 -11.51
C VAL A 303 18.94 -2.39 -10.81
N TYR A 304 19.78 -2.28 -9.79
CA TYR A 304 20.01 -1.00 -9.11
C TYR A 304 20.61 0.07 -10.03
N SER A 305 21.30 -0.32 -11.09
CA SER A 305 21.87 0.63 -12.05
C SER A 305 20.83 1.36 -12.90
N TYR A 306 19.56 0.95 -12.85
CA TYR A 306 18.45 1.67 -13.48
C TYR A 306 17.82 2.75 -12.58
N SER A 307 18.24 2.87 -11.32
CA SER A 307 17.70 3.84 -10.35
C SER A 307 18.81 4.73 -9.81
N ASP A 308 18.58 6.05 -9.87
CA ASP A 308 19.43 7.06 -9.24
C ASP A 308 18.83 7.56 -7.91
N ALA A 309 17.76 6.92 -7.43
CA ALA A 309 17.13 7.24 -6.16
C ALA A 309 17.66 6.36 -5.00
N TRP A 310 17.77 6.99 -3.82
CA TRP A 310 17.95 6.30 -2.55
C TRP A 310 16.75 5.37 -2.23
N PRO A 311 16.96 4.17 -1.64
CA PRO A 311 18.23 3.57 -1.20
C PRO A 311 18.91 2.65 -2.23
N ALA A 312 18.44 2.60 -3.49
CA ALA A 312 19.04 1.74 -4.52
C ALA A 312 20.51 2.10 -4.81
N THR A 313 20.82 3.40 -4.84
CA THR A 313 22.18 3.94 -4.98
C THR A 313 23.13 3.47 -3.88
N GLU A 314 22.65 3.40 -2.61
CA GLU A 314 23.41 2.84 -1.50
C GLU A 314 23.83 1.40 -1.78
N ARG A 315 22.86 0.57 -2.18
CA ARG A 315 23.06 -0.86 -2.43
C ARG A 315 24.01 -1.07 -3.61
N LYS A 316 23.83 -0.31 -4.69
CA LYS A 316 24.72 -0.27 -5.85
C LYS A 316 26.17 -0.01 -5.43
N VAL A 317 26.43 1.05 -4.67
CA VAL A 317 27.78 1.38 -4.19
C VAL A 317 28.37 0.26 -3.32
N ARG A 318 27.57 -0.30 -2.41
CA ARG A 318 28.03 -1.40 -1.55
C ARG A 318 28.40 -2.64 -2.36
N LEU A 319 27.61 -2.99 -3.37
CA LEU A 319 27.88 -4.12 -4.26
C LEU A 319 29.16 -3.88 -5.09
N ILE A 320 29.30 -2.71 -5.71
CA ILE A 320 30.52 -2.32 -6.47
C ILE A 320 31.76 -2.37 -5.56
N PHE A 321 31.65 -1.87 -4.33
CA PHE A 321 32.76 -1.91 -3.39
C PHE A 321 33.12 -3.36 -3.00
N SER A 322 32.11 -4.19 -2.75
CA SER A 322 32.30 -5.59 -2.36
C SER A 322 32.85 -6.47 -3.47
N SER A 323 32.59 -6.14 -4.74
CA SER A 323 33.17 -6.83 -5.92
C SER A 323 34.64 -6.48 -6.17
N GLY A 324 35.20 -5.52 -5.41
CA GLY A 324 36.60 -5.11 -5.50
C GLY A 324 36.83 -3.88 -6.40
N ALA A 325 35.80 -3.37 -7.09
CA ALA A 325 35.87 -2.19 -7.96
C ALA A 325 35.88 -0.88 -7.15
N LYS A 326 36.90 -0.70 -6.30
CA LYS A 326 36.99 0.41 -5.34
C LYS A 326 37.01 1.79 -6.00
N GLU A 327 37.67 1.94 -7.14
CA GLU A 327 37.72 3.22 -7.86
C GLU A 327 36.32 3.61 -8.39
N SER A 328 35.58 2.65 -8.95
CA SER A 328 34.20 2.89 -9.40
C SER A 328 33.26 3.21 -8.23
N ALA A 329 33.42 2.54 -7.08
CA ALA A 329 32.67 2.86 -5.88
C ALA A 329 33.00 4.26 -5.35
N GLU A 330 34.26 4.70 -5.46
CA GLU A 330 34.68 6.05 -5.08
C GLU A 330 34.02 7.11 -5.95
N ALA A 331 34.07 6.93 -7.27
CA ALA A 331 33.44 7.84 -8.23
C ALA A 331 31.92 7.94 -7.99
N ALA A 332 31.24 6.82 -7.75
CA ALA A 332 29.81 6.82 -7.43
C ALA A 332 29.50 7.56 -6.13
N LEU A 333 30.31 7.37 -5.07
CA LEU A 333 30.15 8.12 -3.82
C LEU A 333 30.36 9.63 -4.01
N MET A 334 31.34 10.03 -4.81
CA MET A 334 31.58 11.45 -5.09
C MET A 334 30.40 12.07 -5.84
N ALA A 335 29.83 11.36 -6.83
CA ALA A 335 28.63 11.81 -7.53
C ALA A 335 27.43 11.98 -6.56
N MET A 336 27.21 11.02 -5.65
CA MET A 336 26.17 11.12 -4.61
C MET A 336 26.40 12.28 -3.63
N ILE A 337 27.66 12.70 -3.42
CA ILE A 337 27.98 13.85 -2.55
C ILE A 337 27.72 15.17 -3.26
N ASP A 338 27.97 15.21 -4.57
CA ASP A 338 27.81 16.41 -5.40
C ASP A 338 26.32 16.70 -5.71
N ASP A 339 25.55 15.66 -6.03
CA ASP A 339 24.11 15.77 -6.34
C ASP A 339 23.32 14.63 -5.66
N PRO A 340 23.06 14.73 -4.34
CA PRO A 340 22.28 13.73 -3.61
C PRO A 340 20.78 13.82 -3.95
N SER A 341 20.15 12.67 -4.14
CA SER A 341 18.68 12.50 -4.21
C SER A 341 17.99 12.81 -2.88
N CYS A 342 18.64 12.61 -1.73
CA CYS A 342 18.12 12.97 -0.41
C CYS A 342 19.21 13.11 0.67
N ASP A 343 18.83 13.64 1.84
CA ASP A 343 19.75 13.82 2.98
C ASP A 343 20.34 12.50 3.51
N ASP A 344 19.56 11.41 3.49
CA ASP A 344 20.04 10.10 3.92
C ASP A 344 21.13 9.57 2.99
N GLU A 345 20.96 9.81 1.68
CA GLU A 345 21.97 9.48 0.68
C GLU A 345 23.25 10.28 0.89
N LEU A 346 23.14 11.59 1.09
CA LEU A 346 24.28 12.45 1.36
C LEU A 346 25.03 12.02 2.63
N LEU A 347 24.29 11.67 3.68
CA LEU A 347 24.86 11.21 4.95
C LEU A 347 25.61 9.90 4.75
N PHE A 348 24.99 8.92 4.07
CA PHE A 348 25.63 7.66 3.75
C PHE A 348 26.88 7.87 2.89
N ALA A 349 26.79 8.64 1.82
CA ALA A 349 27.87 8.81 0.86
C ALA A 349 29.09 9.44 1.53
N ARG A 350 28.89 10.51 2.31
CA ARG A 350 29.95 11.15 3.10
C ARG A 350 30.57 10.19 4.12
N ASP A 351 29.73 9.47 4.87
CA ASP A 351 30.20 8.55 5.91
C ASP A 351 31.00 7.38 5.33
N PHE A 352 30.47 6.76 4.28
CA PHE A 352 31.10 5.63 3.61
C PHE A 352 32.41 6.05 2.93
N TYR A 353 32.42 7.22 2.27
CA TYR A 353 33.61 7.79 1.66
C TYR A 353 34.71 8.05 2.71
N GLN A 354 34.38 8.75 3.80
CA GLN A 354 35.34 9.03 4.89
C GLN A 354 35.93 7.74 5.48
N ARG A 355 35.10 6.72 5.69
CA ARG A 355 35.55 5.46 6.30
C ARG A 355 36.40 4.60 5.37
N LYS A 356 36.07 4.55 4.08
CA LYS A 356 36.75 3.66 3.13
C LYS A 356 37.95 4.30 2.44
N TYR A 357 37.96 5.61 2.23
CA TYR A 357 38.99 6.31 1.44
C TYR A 357 39.82 7.30 2.26
N GLN A 358 39.25 7.87 3.34
CA GLN A 358 39.97 8.85 4.19
C GLN A 358 40.42 8.28 5.55
N LYS A 359 40.36 6.95 5.73
CA LYS A 359 40.82 6.23 6.95
C LYS A 359 40.13 6.68 8.26
N LYS A 360 38.99 7.38 8.18
CA LYS A 360 38.20 7.70 9.38
C LYS A 360 37.63 6.40 9.96
N ARG A 361 37.76 6.20 11.28
CA ARG A 361 37.30 4.96 11.92
C ARG A 361 35.83 4.98 12.33
N THR A 362 35.31 6.15 12.67
CA THR A 362 33.96 6.34 13.24
C THR A 362 33.05 7.06 12.26
N SER A 363 31.74 6.83 12.40
CA SER A 363 30.74 7.58 11.64
C SER A 363 30.42 8.91 12.29
N LYS A 364 29.82 9.83 11.52
CA LYS A 364 29.35 11.12 12.05
C LYS A 364 28.40 10.94 13.25
N VAL A 365 27.48 9.96 13.18
CA VAL A 365 26.54 9.66 14.27
C VAL A 365 27.28 9.15 15.52
N THR A 366 28.29 8.30 15.34
CA THR A 366 29.11 7.83 16.47
C THR A 366 29.87 8.97 17.15
N ASP A 367 30.38 9.92 16.37
CA ASP A 367 31.07 11.09 16.92
C ASP A 367 30.08 11.95 17.73
N ILE A 368 28.89 12.24 17.18
CA ILE A 368 27.82 12.98 17.89
C ILE A 368 27.43 12.28 19.20
N LEU A 369 27.29 10.95 19.20
CA LEU A 369 26.95 10.20 20.40
C LEU A 369 28.06 10.23 21.46
N ARG A 370 29.33 10.28 21.05
CA ARG A 370 30.47 10.39 21.97
C ARG A 370 30.61 11.77 22.58
N ASP A 371 30.29 12.80 21.81
CA ASP A 371 30.33 14.20 22.26
C ASP A 371 29.06 14.59 23.06
N ALA A 372 28.03 13.72 23.05
CA ALA A 372 26.78 13.96 23.76
C ALA A 372 26.97 14.00 25.27
N LYS A 373 26.25 14.91 25.92
CA LYS A 373 26.24 15.01 27.38
C LYS A 373 25.57 13.78 28.00
N LEU A 374 26.31 13.08 28.86
CA LEU A 374 25.78 11.97 29.65
C LEU A 374 24.96 12.51 30.82
N LEU A 375 23.80 11.89 31.03
CA LEU A 375 22.92 12.15 32.16
C LEU A 375 22.66 10.84 32.88
N GLU A 376 23.06 10.78 34.15
CA GLU A 376 22.76 9.65 35.02
C GLU A 376 21.34 9.77 35.55
N LEU A 377 20.58 8.69 35.42
CA LEU A 377 19.20 8.57 35.86
C LEU A 377 19.11 7.52 36.96
N ASP A 378 18.11 7.64 37.82
CA ASP A 378 17.81 6.62 38.81
C ASP A 378 17.43 5.28 38.15
N GLU A 379 17.83 4.16 38.74
CA GLU A 379 17.59 2.82 38.19
C GLU A 379 16.10 2.51 38.02
N SER A 380 15.23 3.15 38.79
CA SER A 380 13.76 3.06 38.63
C SER A 380 13.26 3.48 37.25
N PHE A 381 14.05 4.22 36.46
CA PHE A 381 13.72 4.63 35.09
C PHE A 381 14.38 3.76 34.00
N ARG A 382 14.94 2.59 34.32
CA ARG A 382 15.66 1.73 33.36
C ARG A 382 14.88 1.48 32.06
N ASP A 383 13.59 1.18 32.16
CA ASP A 383 12.72 0.88 31.00
C ASP A 383 11.96 2.11 30.49
N ASN A 384 12.22 3.30 31.05
CA ASN A 384 11.58 4.55 30.66
C ASN A 384 12.53 5.76 30.81
N PRO A 385 13.63 5.78 30.03
CA PRO A 385 14.66 6.81 30.17
C PRO A 385 14.11 8.21 29.94
N GLU A 386 13.13 8.39 29.06
CA GLU A 386 12.56 9.71 28.74
C GLU A 386 11.79 10.30 29.92
N GLN A 387 11.08 9.48 30.70
CA GLN A 387 10.49 9.92 31.96
C GLN A 387 11.55 10.28 33.00
N GLY A 388 12.64 9.52 33.08
CA GLY A 388 13.76 9.82 33.98
C GLY A 388 14.41 11.16 33.64
N VAL A 389 14.69 11.42 32.36
CA VAL A 389 15.19 12.71 31.89
C VAL A 389 14.21 13.83 32.23
N ALA A 390 12.91 13.62 31.98
CA ALA A 390 11.88 14.62 32.29
C ALA A 390 11.79 14.92 33.79
N ALA A 391 11.91 13.90 34.65
CA ALA A 391 11.93 14.05 36.10
C ALA A 391 13.19 14.81 36.58
N TYR A 392 14.36 14.49 36.02
CA TYR A 392 15.62 15.18 36.31
C TYR A 392 15.54 16.68 35.99
N TYR A 393 14.97 17.06 34.84
CA TYR A 393 14.85 18.47 34.50
C TYR A 393 13.73 19.18 35.30
N ARG A 394 12.65 18.48 35.67
CA ARG A 394 11.62 19.01 36.58
C ARG A 394 12.17 19.31 37.97
N SER A 395 13.05 18.45 38.51
CA SER A 395 13.68 18.70 39.82
C SER A 395 14.60 19.94 39.81
N LYS A 396 15.03 20.38 38.62
CA LYS A 396 15.75 21.63 38.40
C LYS A 396 14.84 22.83 38.09
N GLY A 397 13.53 22.69 38.23
CA GLY A 397 12.55 23.74 38.00
C GLY A 397 12.14 23.94 36.53
N ALA A 398 12.57 23.07 35.61
CA ALA A 398 12.15 23.16 34.21
C ALA A 398 10.77 22.53 33.99
N THR A 399 10.00 23.09 33.06
CA THR A 399 8.78 22.44 32.56
C THR A 399 9.17 21.52 31.41
N THR A 400 8.75 20.25 31.47
CA THR A 400 9.13 19.23 30.48
C THR A 400 7.92 18.65 29.77
N TYR A 401 8.05 18.49 28.45
CA TYR A 401 7.02 17.95 27.57
C TYR A 401 7.62 16.81 26.75
N PHE A 402 6.87 15.71 26.63
CA PHE A 402 7.22 14.64 25.70
C PHE A 402 6.64 14.95 24.33
N ALA A 403 7.50 15.37 23.40
CA ALA A 403 7.07 15.89 22.12
C ALA A 403 7.73 15.26 20.90
N GLU A 404 8.93 14.67 21.05
CA GLU A 404 9.72 14.13 19.93
C GLU A 404 9.68 15.04 18.68
N ASN A 405 9.24 14.51 17.54
CA ASN A 405 9.07 15.26 16.28
C ASN A 405 7.71 15.97 16.14
N ARG A 406 6.79 15.81 17.10
CA ARG A 406 5.42 16.35 17.02
C ARG A 406 5.41 17.87 16.99
N ILE A 407 6.26 18.54 17.77
CA ILE A 407 6.35 20.01 17.76
C ILE A 407 6.72 20.50 16.36
N TRP A 408 7.78 19.94 15.77
CA TRP A 408 8.26 20.33 14.45
C TRP A 408 7.23 20.09 13.36
N LYS A 409 6.56 18.92 13.38
CA LYS A 409 5.47 18.60 12.44
C LYS A 409 4.26 19.52 12.61
N SER A 410 3.95 19.90 13.85
CA SER A 410 2.82 20.81 14.14
C SER A 410 3.13 22.23 13.68
N LEU A 411 4.32 22.74 13.97
CA LEU A 411 4.78 24.05 13.49
C LEU A 411 4.78 24.09 11.96
N PHE A 412 5.36 23.06 11.31
CA PHE A 412 5.32 22.92 9.85
C PHE A 412 3.89 22.99 9.32
N GLY A 413 2.98 22.19 9.88
CA GLY A 413 1.58 22.16 9.47
C GLY A 413 0.88 23.51 9.63
N LEU A 414 1.11 24.22 10.74
CA LEU A 414 0.49 25.53 11.02
C LEU A 414 1.03 26.66 10.13
N ILE A 415 2.35 26.69 9.94
CA ILE A 415 3.02 27.72 9.14
C ILE A 415 2.64 27.56 7.67
N PHE A 416 2.80 26.35 7.14
CA PHE A 416 2.62 26.08 5.71
C PHE A 416 1.21 25.63 5.35
N TRP A 417 0.25 25.67 6.29
CA TRP A 417 -1.16 25.33 6.03
C TRP A 417 -1.71 25.96 4.74
N PRO A 418 -1.46 27.26 4.44
CA PRO A 418 -1.95 27.87 3.21
C PRO A 418 -1.38 27.22 1.95
N LEU A 419 -0.11 26.82 1.95
CA LEU A 419 0.52 26.15 0.82
C LEU A 419 0.11 24.69 0.69
N LEU A 420 -0.17 24.04 1.82
CA LEU A 420 -0.55 22.63 1.87
C LEU A 420 -2.01 22.40 1.51
N TYR A 421 -2.92 23.31 1.83
CA TYR A 421 -4.35 23.02 1.73
C TYR A 421 -5.20 24.13 1.09
N GLU A 422 -4.76 25.39 1.15
CA GLU A 422 -5.52 26.53 0.60
C GLU A 422 -5.06 26.90 -0.81
N ASN A 423 -3.83 26.55 -1.19
CA ASN A 423 -3.29 26.82 -2.50
C ASN A 423 -3.96 25.95 -3.58
N GLU A 424 -4.27 26.55 -4.73
CA GLU A 424 -4.83 25.84 -5.88
C GLU A 424 -3.87 24.76 -6.40
N ARG A 425 -2.56 24.98 -6.30
CA ARG A 425 -1.51 24.02 -6.66
C ARG A 425 -1.35 22.89 -5.65
N ALA A 426 -2.02 22.93 -4.49
CA ALA A 426 -1.94 21.83 -3.53
C ALA A 426 -2.72 20.62 -4.06
N GLY A 427 -2.00 19.63 -4.61
CA GLY A 427 -2.56 18.45 -5.26
C GLY A 427 -3.15 17.45 -4.27
N LEU A 428 -4.40 17.68 -3.84
CA LEU A 428 -5.26 16.64 -3.27
C LEU A 428 -6.16 16.09 -4.39
N PHE A 429 -6.26 14.77 -4.49
CA PHE A 429 -6.98 14.10 -5.57
C PHE A 429 -8.27 13.41 -5.11
N ASN A 430 -8.41 13.11 -3.81
CA ASN A 430 -9.64 12.58 -3.22
C ASN A 430 -9.78 12.90 -1.72
N ASP A 431 -10.98 12.68 -1.17
CA ASP A 431 -11.36 12.94 0.23
C ASP A 431 -10.51 12.22 1.28
N PHE A 432 -9.85 11.13 0.92
CA PHE A 432 -9.10 10.26 1.83
C PHE A 432 -7.61 10.61 1.91
N GLU A 433 -7.14 11.55 1.09
CA GLU A 433 -5.77 12.03 1.14
C GLU A 433 -5.58 13.05 2.25
N LYS A 434 -4.54 12.82 3.06
CA LYS A 434 -4.23 13.65 4.23
C LYS A 434 -3.10 14.63 3.98
N ARG A 435 -2.39 14.52 2.86
CA ARG A 435 -1.21 15.31 2.52
C ARG A 435 -1.17 15.54 1.01
N PRO A 436 -0.71 16.72 0.55
CA PRO A 436 -0.44 16.95 -0.85
C PRO A 436 0.66 16.03 -1.38
N ARG A 437 0.56 15.70 -2.67
CA ARG A 437 1.53 14.83 -3.36
C ARG A 437 2.95 15.36 -3.30
N GLU A 438 3.11 16.67 -3.37
CA GLU A 438 4.41 17.34 -3.42
C GLU A 438 5.23 17.09 -2.13
N LEU A 439 4.56 16.77 -1.01
CA LEU A 439 5.25 16.35 0.21
C LEU A 439 5.77 14.92 0.12
N ASP A 440 4.99 14.02 -0.47
CA ASP A 440 5.34 12.60 -0.55
C ASP A 440 6.43 12.35 -1.60
N ASP A 441 6.49 13.17 -2.66
CA ASP A 441 7.49 13.08 -3.72
C ASP A 441 8.72 13.99 -3.52
N GLY A 442 8.78 14.74 -2.42
CA GLY A 442 9.92 15.59 -2.06
C GLY A 442 10.03 16.90 -2.86
N ARG A 443 9.05 17.24 -3.72
CA ARG A 443 9.11 18.43 -4.58
C ARG A 443 8.44 19.66 -3.97
N PHE A 444 7.88 19.56 -2.76
CA PHE A 444 7.19 20.65 -2.09
C PHE A 444 8.00 21.95 -2.08
N TYR A 445 9.28 21.89 -1.71
CA TYR A 445 10.14 23.06 -1.73
C TYR A 445 10.32 23.63 -3.13
N LYS A 446 10.57 22.77 -4.13
CA LYS A 446 10.74 23.19 -5.54
C LYS A 446 9.47 23.83 -6.11
N ALA A 447 8.30 23.33 -5.75
CA ALA A 447 7.01 23.81 -6.22
C ALA A 447 6.59 25.15 -5.60
N PHE A 448 7.00 25.43 -4.37
CA PHE A 448 6.59 26.59 -3.58
C PHE A 448 7.76 27.40 -3.02
N SER A 449 8.92 27.38 -3.67
CA SER A 449 10.17 27.93 -3.10
C SER A 449 10.03 29.39 -2.68
N GLN A 450 9.50 30.24 -3.56
CA GLN A 450 9.32 31.66 -3.28
C GLN A 450 8.34 31.90 -2.13
N GLU A 451 7.25 31.15 -2.06
CA GLU A 451 6.26 31.29 -1.00
C GLU A 451 6.75 30.74 0.34
N ILE A 452 7.51 29.65 0.31
CA ILE A 452 8.16 29.07 1.49
C ILE A 452 9.15 30.07 2.06
N GLU A 453 10.06 30.62 1.25
CA GLU A 453 11.04 31.60 1.71
C GLU A 453 10.37 32.86 2.30
N ARG A 454 9.30 33.37 1.66
CA ARG A 454 8.53 34.50 2.23
C ARG A 454 7.90 34.18 3.58
N LEU A 455 7.37 32.97 3.76
CA LEU A 455 6.81 32.54 5.04
C LEU A 455 7.91 32.37 6.10
N LEU A 456 9.09 31.85 5.71
CA LEU A 456 10.23 31.73 6.60
C LEU A 456 10.76 33.11 7.04
N ASP A 457 10.85 34.07 6.13
CA ASP A 457 11.21 35.45 6.45
C ASP A 457 10.19 36.09 7.41
N ALA A 458 8.89 35.82 7.23
CA ALA A 458 7.85 36.33 8.11
C ALA A 458 7.92 35.75 9.54
N ILE A 459 8.40 34.52 9.71
CA ILE A 459 8.60 33.90 11.04
C ILE A 459 9.64 34.68 11.85
N ALA A 460 10.60 35.34 11.20
CA ALA A 460 11.58 36.16 11.88
C ALA A 460 10.96 37.35 12.64
N ASP A 461 9.73 37.76 12.29
CA ASP A 461 8.94 38.73 13.06
C ASP A 461 8.17 38.05 14.21
N PRO A 462 8.48 38.34 15.49
CA PRO A 462 7.80 37.77 16.64
C PRO A 462 6.30 38.08 16.70
N ILE A 463 5.87 39.24 16.18
CA ILE A 463 4.46 39.66 16.19
C ILE A 463 3.66 38.80 15.22
N TRP A 464 4.19 38.63 14.00
CA TRP A 464 3.60 37.75 13.00
C TRP A 464 3.52 36.32 13.51
N THR A 465 4.62 35.79 14.05
CA THR A 465 4.70 34.40 14.57
C THR A 465 3.68 34.16 15.67
N LYS A 466 3.54 35.08 16.62
CA LYS A 466 2.56 34.96 17.70
C LYS A 466 1.12 34.95 17.15
N LYS A 467 0.82 35.77 16.15
CA LYS A 467 -0.52 35.82 15.52
C LYS A 467 -0.83 34.57 14.69
N LYS A 468 0.19 33.91 14.14
CA LYS A 468 0.01 32.72 13.29
C LYS A 468 -0.12 31.43 14.11
N LEU A 469 0.51 31.35 15.29
CA LEU A 469 0.56 30.15 16.12
C LEU A 469 -0.46 30.11 17.27
N VAL A 470 -1.12 31.24 17.57
CA VAL A 470 -2.18 31.39 18.58
C VAL A 470 -3.48 31.71 17.89
#